data_AF-H2ZRB4-F1
#
_entry.id   AF-H2ZRB4-F1
#
_cell.length_a   1.000
_cell.length_b   1.000
_cell.length_c   1.000
_cell.angle_alpha   90.00
_cell.angle_beta   90.00
_cell.angle_gamma   90.00
#
_symmetry.space_group_name_H-M   'P 1'
#
loop_
_entity.id
_entity.type
_entity.pdbx_description
1 polymer ?
#
loop_
_entity_poly.entity_id
_entity_poly.type
_entity_poly.pdbx_seq_one_letter_code
_entity_poly.pdbx_strand_id
1 'polypeptide(L)'
;SYSNFVGTHFWNIQESSFNYDGTEGEINHDILFREGLTPNGDVTFTPRLVFVDLKQNLGSLSSQGKLYSETNNVFEIPTWDKHCEVIASERNVRNEFIEDLYLEDESYRNNSDCCKAKDKEYKLDGQIDYWSDFKRLHYHPRSALTIDARDPLGGVDPKVSFNVEETVRFYAEECDTLQGFQFLCDASSCDLLSPTLEHLTQDYHGKSLHVYPVQPIHQRQSLSEIRTHDLSVLFSLSESIKNSSIVSPMSLNCDLFNKNNQKRDFPA
;
A
#
# COMPACT_ATOMS: atom_id res chain seq x y z
N SER A 1 8.53 1.48 -4.71
CA SER A 1 7.54 1.00 -5.69
C SER A 1 6.61 2.15 -6.10
N TYR A 2 6.31 2.38 -7.39
CA TYR A 2 5.43 3.48 -7.83
C TYR A 2 3.96 3.26 -7.43
N SER A 3 3.48 2.01 -7.45
CA SER A 3 2.12 1.68 -7.02
C SER A 3 1.86 2.09 -5.57
N ASN A 4 2.84 1.93 -4.67
CA ASN A 4 2.70 2.31 -3.26
C ASN A 4 2.61 3.83 -3.05
N PHE A 5 3.22 4.65 -3.92
CA PHE A 5 3.02 6.11 -3.89
C PHE A 5 1.56 6.45 -4.23
N VAL A 6 1.04 5.90 -5.33
CA VAL A 6 -0.35 6.13 -5.75
C VAL A 6 -1.34 5.60 -4.70
N GLY A 7 -1.08 4.42 -4.15
CA GLY A 7 -1.90 3.81 -3.12
C GLY A 7 -1.92 4.65 -1.84
N THR A 8 -0.79 5.21 -1.42
CA THR A 8 -0.73 6.08 -0.22
C THR A 8 -1.55 7.35 -0.42
N HIS A 9 -1.49 7.97 -1.60
CA HIS A 9 -2.37 9.09 -1.92
C HIS A 9 -3.85 8.71 -1.92
N PHE A 10 -4.20 7.56 -2.52
CA PHE A 10 -5.57 7.06 -2.51
C PHE A 10 -6.10 6.92 -1.08
N TRP A 11 -5.34 6.28 -0.19
CA TRP A 11 -5.76 6.10 1.20
C TRP A 11 -5.83 7.40 1.97
N ASN A 12 -4.88 8.32 1.79
CA ASN A 12 -4.92 9.65 2.40
C ASN A 12 -6.19 10.43 1.99
N ILE A 13 -6.64 10.30 0.74
CA ILE A 13 -7.89 10.93 0.25
C ILE A 13 -9.13 10.25 0.86
N GLN A 14 -9.11 8.92 0.98
CA GLN A 14 -10.21 8.20 1.66
C GLN A 14 -10.31 8.65 3.12
N GLU A 15 -9.17 8.79 3.80
CA GLU A 15 -9.14 9.24 5.19
C GLU A 15 -9.60 10.70 5.35
N SER A 16 -9.22 11.59 4.44
CA SER A 16 -9.70 12.99 4.50
C SER A 16 -11.21 13.11 4.33
N SER A 17 -11.86 12.06 3.83
CA SER A 17 -13.30 11.99 3.63
C SER A 17 -14.06 11.46 4.85
N PHE A 18 -13.37 11.13 5.96
CA PHE A 18 -14.03 10.80 7.22
C PHE A 18 -14.81 11.99 7.77
N ASN A 19 -16.06 11.74 8.14
CA ASN A 19 -16.91 12.73 8.78
C ASN A 19 -16.99 12.44 10.28
N TYR A 20 -16.44 13.35 11.09
CA TYR A 20 -16.39 13.22 12.54
C TYR A 20 -17.57 13.91 13.24
N ASP A 21 -18.43 14.60 12.48
CA ASP A 21 -19.55 15.39 13.02
C ASP A 21 -20.81 14.53 13.28
N GLY A 22 -20.71 13.20 13.15
CA GLY A 22 -21.79 12.25 13.44
C GLY A 22 -22.94 12.26 12.44
N THR A 23 -22.79 12.93 11.30
CA THR A 23 -23.75 12.89 10.18
C THR A 23 -23.39 11.76 9.23
N GLU A 24 -24.38 10.99 8.79
CA GLU A 24 -24.18 9.91 7.81
C GLU A 24 -23.61 10.51 6.52
N GLY A 25 -22.35 10.17 6.21
CA GLY A 25 -21.71 10.58 4.96
C GLY A 25 -22.29 9.83 3.76
N GLU A 26 -22.12 10.40 2.57
CA GLU A 26 -22.52 9.73 1.32
C GLU A 26 -21.71 8.43 1.06
N ILE A 27 -20.51 8.34 1.66
CA ILE A 27 -19.57 7.23 1.49
C ILE A 27 -19.58 6.38 2.76
N ASN A 28 -19.84 5.08 2.60
CA ASN A 28 -19.68 4.10 3.67
C ASN A 28 -18.21 3.69 3.80
N HIS A 29 -17.55 4.15 4.86
CA HIS A 29 -16.14 3.89 5.14
C HIS A 29 -15.85 2.47 5.64
N ASP A 30 -16.84 1.76 6.19
CA ASP A 30 -16.69 0.39 6.73
C ASP A 30 -16.35 -0.65 5.65
N ILE A 31 -16.57 -0.30 4.39
CA ILE A 31 -16.22 -1.14 3.24
C ILE A 31 -14.70 -1.22 3.07
N LEU A 32 -14.01 -0.08 3.21
CA LEU A 32 -12.57 0.03 2.99
C LEU A 32 -11.76 -0.01 4.29
N PHE A 33 -12.36 0.45 5.38
CA PHE A 33 -11.75 0.49 6.71
C PHE A 33 -12.31 -0.60 7.60
N ARG A 34 -11.51 -0.97 8.59
CA ARG A 34 -11.92 -1.78 9.73
C ARG A 34 -11.71 -0.99 11.00
N GLU A 35 -12.67 -1.10 11.90
CA GLU A 35 -12.54 -0.62 13.26
C GLU A 35 -11.74 -1.63 14.08
N GLY A 36 -10.79 -1.15 14.87
CA GLY A 36 -10.00 -1.97 15.77
C GLY A 36 -9.71 -1.20 17.06
N LEU A 37 -9.55 -1.94 18.15
CA LEU A 37 -9.13 -1.37 19.42
C LEU A 37 -7.62 -1.56 19.60
N THR A 38 -6.94 -0.49 19.99
CA THR A 38 -5.56 -0.58 20.46
C THR A 38 -5.51 -1.24 21.84
N PRO A 39 -4.34 -1.73 22.30
CA PRO A 39 -4.19 -2.24 23.66
C PRO A 39 -4.59 -1.24 24.77
N ASN A 40 -4.57 0.05 24.46
CA ASN A 40 -4.97 1.12 25.37
C ASN A 40 -6.50 1.35 25.41
N GLY A 41 -7.26 0.65 24.57
CA GLY A 41 -8.71 0.82 24.43
C GLY A 41 -9.12 1.92 23.45
N ASP A 42 -8.17 2.58 22.78
CA ASP A 42 -8.49 3.61 21.77
C ASP A 42 -9.03 2.97 20.49
N VAL A 43 -10.13 3.50 19.97
CA VAL A 43 -10.72 3.12 18.68
C VAL A 43 -9.82 3.62 17.55
N THR A 44 -9.50 2.74 16.61
CA THR A 44 -8.65 3.03 15.46
C THR A 44 -9.25 2.47 14.20
N PHE A 45 -9.22 3.26 13.13
CA PHE A 45 -9.64 2.83 11.81
C PHE A 45 -8.41 2.49 10.99
N THR A 46 -8.31 1.25 10.53
CA THR A 46 -7.21 0.80 9.66
C THR A 46 -7.74 0.36 8.31
N PRO A 47 -7.05 0.67 7.20
CA PRO A 47 -7.51 0.25 5.88
C PRO A 47 -7.34 -1.27 5.72
N ARG A 48 -8.30 -1.91 5.04
CA ARG A 48 -8.22 -3.30 4.57
C ARG A 48 -7.25 -3.38 3.38
N LEU A 49 -5.97 -3.19 3.68
CA LEU A 49 -4.89 -3.08 2.71
C LEU A 49 -3.87 -4.19 2.93
N VAL A 50 -3.34 -4.74 1.85
CA VAL A 50 -2.08 -5.50 1.85
C VAL A 50 -1.13 -4.77 0.92
N PHE A 51 0.03 -4.38 1.42
CA PHE A 51 1.07 -3.77 0.59
C PHE A 51 2.35 -4.60 0.68
N VAL A 52 3.03 -4.66 -0.46
CA VAL A 52 4.29 -5.38 -0.60
C VAL A 52 5.31 -4.42 -1.16
N ASP A 53 6.46 -4.31 -0.51
CA ASP A 53 7.60 -3.56 -1.04
C ASP A 53 8.92 -4.15 -0.56
N LEU A 54 10.01 -3.71 -1.20
CA LEU A 54 11.34 -3.99 -0.71
C LEU A 54 11.54 -3.33 0.66
N LYS A 55 12.21 -4.03 1.57
CA LYS A 55 12.52 -3.50 2.91
C LYS A 55 13.21 -2.13 2.86
N GLN A 56 14.06 -1.92 1.85
CA GLN A 56 14.78 -0.67 1.61
C GLN A 56 13.87 0.50 1.21
N ASN A 57 12.68 0.22 0.67
CA ASN A 57 11.73 1.24 0.19
C ASN A 57 10.75 1.71 1.27
N LEU A 58 10.79 1.12 2.48
CA LEU A 58 9.90 1.49 3.58
C LEU A 58 10.24 2.84 4.23
N GLY A 59 11.40 3.42 3.95
CA GLY A 59 11.81 4.71 4.49
C GLY A 59 11.80 4.75 6.02
N SER A 60 11.00 5.65 6.58
CA SER A 60 10.86 5.86 8.02
C SER A 60 9.85 4.91 8.70
N LEU A 61 9.11 4.12 7.92
CA LEU A 61 8.06 3.21 8.41
C LEU A 61 8.69 1.95 9.03
N SER A 62 8.26 1.58 10.24
CA SER A 62 8.61 0.30 10.84
C SER A 62 7.87 -0.84 10.15
N SER A 63 8.52 -1.99 9.98
CA SER A 63 7.90 -3.19 9.42
C SER A 63 6.69 -3.69 10.23
N GLN A 64 6.62 -3.35 11.52
CA GLN A 64 5.54 -3.77 12.43
C GLN A 64 4.44 -2.70 12.60
N GLY A 65 4.56 -1.53 11.95
CA GLY A 65 3.66 -0.40 12.21
C GLY A 65 3.81 0.17 13.63
N LYS A 66 2.86 1.04 14.03
CA LYS A 66 2.85 1.76 15.32
C LYS A 66 1.73 1.31 16.26
N LEU A 67 0.63 0.76 15.72
CA LEU A 67 -0.62 0.54 16.47
C LEU A 67 -0.52 -0.53 17.56
N TYR A 68 0.20 -1.62 17.29
CA TYR A 68 0.36 -2.75 18.19
C TYR A 68 1.81 -2.92 18.60
N SER A 69 2.58 -1.83 18.64
CA SER A 69 3.87 -1.86 19.32
C SER A 69 3.61 -1.95 20.82
N GLU A 70 3.21 -3.12 21.28
CA GLU A 70 3.79 -3.62 22.51
C GLU A 70 5.29 -3.53 22.31
N THR A 71 5.98 -3.07 23.34
CA THR A 71 7.43 -3.20 23.44
C THR A 71 7.80 -4.63 23.06
N ASN A 72 8.17 -4.84 21.79
CA ASN A 72 9.17 -5.82 21.41
C ASN A 72 10.50 -5.30 21.99
N ASN A 73 10.56 -5.21 23.33
CA ASN A 73 11.66 -5.86 23.99
C ASN A 73 11.66 -7.25 23.34
N VAL A 74 12.62 -7.45 22.46
CA VAL A 74 13.01 -8.77 22.01
C VAL A 74 13.33 -9.50 23.31
N PHE A 75 12.30 -10.06 23.95
CA PHE A 75 12.48 -11.16 24.86
C PHE A 75 13.09 -12.20 23.93
N GLU A 76 14.40 -12.35 24.09
CA GLU A 76 15.14 -13.55 23.73
C GLU A 76 14.14 -14.71 23.76
N ILE A 77 13.78 -15.23 22.58
CA ILE A 77 13.05 -16.49 22.53
C ILE A 77 14.03 -17.47 23.17
N PRO A 78 13.83 -17.93 24.43
CA PRO A 78 14.87 -18.60 25.19
C PRO A 78 14.87 -20.08 24.83
N THR A 79 14.83 -20.36 23.53
CA THR A 79 14.75 -21.71 22.97
C THR A 79 15.99 -22.05 22.15
N TRP A 80 16.84 -21.07 21.82
CA TRP A 80 18.15 -21.29 21.21
C TRP A 80 19.27 -20.68 22.03
N ASP A 81 20.06 -21.56 22.63
CA ASP A 81 21.25 -21.29 23.43
C ASP A 81 22.46 -20.90 22.54
N LYS A 82 22.24 -19.96 21.60
CA LYS A 82 23.29 -19.43 20.73
C LYS A 82 23.13 -17.92 20.60
N HIS A 83 24.26 -17.24 20.80
CA HIS A 83 24.41 -15.80 20.71
C HIS A 83 23.91 -15.27 19.36
N CYS A 84 22.74 -14.62 19.35
CA CYS A 84 22.22 -13.92 18.18
C CYS A 84 22.65 -12.45 18.27
N GLU A 85 23.55 -12.02 17.37
CA GLU A 85 23.78 -10.59 17.16
C GLU A 85 22.66 -10.02 16.30
N VAL A 86 21.82 -9.19 16.91
CA VAL A 86 20.78 -8.43 16.21
C VAL A 86 21.42 -7.17 15.64
N ILE A 87 21.78 -7.17 14.36
CA ILE A 87 22.23 -5.97 13.66
C ILE A 87 20.99 -5.18 13.23
N ALA A 88 20.65 -4.13 13.98
CA ALA A 88 19.61 -3.19 13.61
C ALA A 88 20.19 -2.12 12.68
N SER A 89 19.60 -1.94 11.50
CA SER A 89 19.93 -0.83 10.59
C SER A 89 19.45 0.49 11.16
N GLU A 90 20.19 1.58 10.92
CA GLU A 90 19.77 2.93 11.30
C GLU A 90 18.42 3.27 10.68
N ARG A 91 17.51 3.86 11.47
CA ARG A 91 16.20 4.28 11.00
C ARG A 91 16.34 5.59 10.24
N ASN A 92 15.73 5.68 9.06
CA ASN A 92 15.69 6.92 8.30
C ASN A 92 15.03 8.04 9.13
N VAL A 93 15.59 9.24 9.00
CA VAL A 93 15.11 10.45 9.69
C VAL A 93 13.69 10.76 9.18
N ARG A 94 12.79 11.08 10.11
CA ARG A 94 11.41 11.47 9.77
C ARG A 94 11.42 12.88 9.21
N ASN A 95 10.52 13.16 8.26
CA ASN A 95 10.32 14.52 7.81
C ASN A 95 9.45 15.30 8.82
N GLU A 96 9.41 16.62 8.64
CA GLU A 96 8.64 17.55 9.48
C GLU A 96 7.13 17.21 9.52
N PHE A 97 6.58 16.77 8.38
CA PHE A 97 5.18 16.34 8.28
C PHE A 97 4.86 15.17 9.21
N ILE A 98 5.67 14.11 9.15
CA ILE A 98 5.47 12.93 9.99
C ILE A 98 5.69 13.31 11.46
N GLU A 99 6.70 14.10 11.80
CA GLU A 99 6.91 14.56 13.18
C GLU A 99 5.71 15.31 13.75
N ASP A 100 5.14 16.24 12.99
CA ASP A 100 3.95 16.98 13.39
C ASP A 100 2.74 16.05 13.62
N LEU A 101 2.56 15.01 12.79
CA LEU A 101 1.52 13.98 13.00
C LEU A 101 1.71 13.19 14.30
N TYR A 102 2.96 12.88 14.68
CA TYR A 102 3.22 12.21 15.97
C TYR A 102 2.84 13.09 17.15
N LEU A 103 3.14 14.39 17.08
CA LEU A 103 2.76 15.36 18.11
C LEU A 103 1.24 15.53 18.20
N GLU A 104 0.56 15.50 17.05
CA GLU A 104 -0.90 15.54 16.98
C GLU A 104 -1.52 14.32 17.69
N ASP A 105 -1.08 13.10 17.35
CA ASP A 105 -1.53 11.86 18.00
C ASP A 105 -1.32 11.88 19.53
N GLU A 106 -0.16 12.35 19.99
CA GLU A 106 0.15 12.43 21.42
C GLU A 106 -0.71 13.46 22.15
N SER A 107 -1.05 14.56 21.49
CA SER A 107 -1.94 15.57 22.05
C SER A 107 -3.38 15.06 22.20
N TYR A 108 -3.92 14.35 21.19
CA TYR A 108 -5.24 13.71 21.29
C TYR A 108 -5.30 12.70 22.44
N ARG A 109 -4.26 11.86 22.60
CA ARG A 109 -4.19 10.89 23.71
C ARG A 109 -4.17 11.53 25.09
N ASN A 110 -3.52 12.68 25.21
CA ASN A 110 -3.40 13.39 26.49
C ASN A 110 -4.60 14.28 26.82
N ASN A 111 -5.65 14.30 25.97
CA ASN A 111 -6.85 15.11 26.15
C ASN A 111 -6.52 16.59 26.41
N SER A 112 -5.39 17.07 25.89
CA SER A 112 -5.06 18.48 25.88
C SER A 112 -5.80 19.12 24.71
N ASP A 113 -6.41 20.29 24.92
CA ASP A 113 -7.03 21.07 23.84
C ASP A 113 -5.95 21.45 22.81
N CYS A 114 -5.65 20.57 21.85
CA CYS A 114 -4.89 20.90 20.67
C CYS A 114 -5.85 21.52 19.64
N CYS A 115 -6.32 22.72 19.95
CA CYS A 115 -6.93 23.53 18.92
C CYS A 115 -5.90 23.78 17.80
N LYS A 116 -6.13 23.09 16.68
CA LYS A 116 -5.61 23.33 15.33
C LYS A 116 -4.18 22.84 15.11
N ALA A 117 -4.05 21.67 14.49
CA ALA A 117 -3.08 21.52 13.42
C ALA A 117 -3.32 22.70 12.47
N LYS A 118 -2.46 23.72 12.58
CA LYS A 118 -2.48 24.86 11.66
C LYS A 118 -2.41 24.28 10.25
N ASP A 119 -3.10 24.91 9.30
CA ASP A 119 -2.92 24.72 7.87
C ASP A 119 -1.45 25.01 7.49
N LYS A 120 -0.54 24.11 7.88
CA LYS A 120 0.87 24.17 7.61
C LYS A 120 1.01 23.53 6.25
N GLU A 121 1.26 24.37 5.26
CA GLU A 121 1.48 23.91 3.90
C GLU A 121 2.87 23.29 3.83
N TYR A 122 2.91 21.95 3.79
CA TYR A 122 4.16 21.21 3.62
C TYR A 122 4.51 21.15 2.13
N LYS A 123 5.65 21.73 1.76
CA LYS A 123 6.20 21.60 0.40
C LYS A 123 6.96 20.29 0.26
N LEU A 124 6.21 19.20 0.17
CA LEU A 124 6.78 17.86 0.05
C LEU A 124 7.22 17.52 -1.39
N ASP A 125 6.79 18.32 -2.37
CA ASP A 125 7.16 18.14 -3.77
C ASP A 125 8.68 18.21 -3.96
N GLY A 126 9.26 17.11 -4.45
CA GLY A 126 10.70 16.98 -4.71
C GLY A 126 11.58 16.72 -3.48
N GLN A 127 11.00 16.59 -2.28
CA GLN A 127 11.72 16.24 -1.05
C GLN A 127 11.48 14.80 -0.59
N ILE A 128 10.51 14.11 -1.19
CA ILE A 128 10.12 12.75 -0.81
C ILE A 128 10.86 11.73 -1.67
N ASP A 129 11.62 10.86 -1.03
CA ASP A 129 12.22 9.68 -1.65
C ASP A 129 11.37 8.41 -1.43
N TYR A 130 10.61 8.34 -0.33
CA TYR A 130 9.84 7.16 0.07
C TYR A 130 8.34 7.44 0.19
N TRP A 131 7.51 6.48 -0.25
CA TRP A 131 6.05 6.59 -0.15
C TRP A 131 5.55 6.68 1.31
N SER A 132 6.34 6.19 2.27
CA SER A 132 6.04 6.24 3.69
C SER A 132 5.97 7.65 4.26
N ASP A 133 6.66 8.62 3.65
CA ASP A 133 6.97 9.89 4.30
C ASP A 133 5.84 10.92 4.20
N PHE A 134 4.79 10.63 3.43
CA PHE A 134 3.56 11.43 3.40
C PHE A 134 2.33 10.61 3.79
N LYS A 135 2.54 9.42 4.32
CA LYS A 135 1.46 8.56 4.80
C LYS A 135 0.90 9.13 6.10
N ARG A 136 -0.39 9.41 6.13
CA ARG A 136 -1.10 9.89 7.33
C ARG A 136 -1.68 8.75 8.16
N LEU A 137 -2.24 7.75 7.49
CA LEU A 137 -2.98 6.67 8.13
C LEU A 137 -2.09 5.75 8.96
N HIS A 138 -2.69 5.07 9.92
CA HIS A 138 -2.08 3.91 10.54
C HIS A 138 -2.44 2.63 9.77
N TYR A 139 -1.45 1.75 9.55
CA TYR A 139 -1.70 0.45 8.93
C TYR A 139 -1.67 -0.64 9.99
N HIS A 140 -2.49 -1.66 9.79
CA HIS A 140 -2.45 -2.86 10.60
C HIS A 140 -1.12 -3.61 10.37
N PRO A 141 -0.51 -4.22 11.40
CA PRO A 141 0.80 -4.87 11.30
C PRO A 141 0.83 -5.98 10.26
N ARG A 142 -0.30 -6.70 10.07
CA ARG A 142 -0.40 -7.74 9.04
C ARG A 142 -0.44 -7.19 7.61
N SER A 143 -0.80 -5.93 7.41
CA SER A 143 -0.83 -5.31 6.07
C SER A 143 0.56 -5.14 5.45
N ALA A 144 1.61 -5.11 6.27
CA ALA A 144 2.96 -4.77 5.86
C ALA A 144 3.78 -6.01 5.53
N LEU A 145 3.97 -6.28 4.25
CA LEU A 145 4.81 -7.40 3.79
C LEU A 145 6.08 -6.88 3.14
N THR A 146 7.23 -7.27 3.69
CA THR A 146 8.55 -6.83 3.22
C THR A 146 9.27 -7.92 2.46
N ILE A 147 9.87 -7.56 1.33
CA ILE A 147 10.76 -8.41 0.55
C ILE A 147 12.20 -7.94 0.76
N ASP A 148 13.13 -8.83 1.09
CA ASP A 148 14.53 -8.46 1.31
C ASP A 148 15.29 -8.24 0.00
N ALA A 149 15.10 -9.11 -0.99
CA ALA A 149 15.67 -8.99 -2.33
C ALA A 149 14.74 -9.61 -3.37
N ARG A 150 14.73 -9.04 -4.58
CA ARG A 150 14.11 -9.68 -5.75
C ARG A 150 15.11 -10.61 -6.40
N ASP A 151 14.67 -11.82 -6.75
CA ASP A 151 15.54 -12.75 -7.45
C ASP A 151 15.89 -12.19 -8.85
N PRO A 152 17.17 -12.19 -9.25
CA PRO A 152 17.58 -11.72 -10.58
C PRO A 152 16.95 -12.51 -11.74
N LEU A 153 16.43 -13.71 -11.45
CA LEU A 153 15.80 -14.61 -12.42
C LEU A 153 14.28 -14.41 -12.53
N GLY A 154 13.70 -13.42 -11.84
CA GLY A 154 12.27 -13.08 -11.95
C GLY A 154 11.34 -14.01 -11.17
N GLY A 155 11.84 -14.59 -10.08
CA GLY A 155 11.04 -15.41 -9.16
C GLY A 155 10.61 -14.62 -7.93
N VAL A 156 9.39 -14.89 -7.46
CA VAL A 156 8.96 -14.45 -6.11
C VAL A 156 9.29 -15.57 -5.15
N ASP A 157 9.91 -15.22 -4.02
CA ASP A 157 10.10 -16.14 -2.91
C ASP A 157 8.72 -16.72 -2.53
N PRO A 158 8.54 -18.06 -2.57
CA PRO A 158 7.27 -18.71 -2.22
C PRO A 158 6.73 -18.27 -0.85
N LYS A 159 7.62 -17.88 0.07
CA LYS A 159 7.24 -17.33 1.37
C LYS A 159 6.46 -16.02 1.26
N VAL A 160 6.82 -15.16 0.32
CA VAL A 160 6.13 -13.89 0.09
C VAL A 160 4.73 -14.14 -0.48
N SER A 161 4.59 -15.04 -1.46
CA SER A 161 3.27 -15.43 -1.98
C SER A 161 2.40 -15.95 -0.84
N PHE A 162 2.88 -16.92 -0.07
CA PHE A 162 2.14 -17.49 1.05
C PHE A 162 1.69 -16.43 2.07
N ASN A 163 2.57 -15.49 2.44
CA ASN A 163 2.21 -14.42 3.38
C ASN A 163 1.14 -13.48 2.81
N VAL A 164 1.17 -13.19 1.51
CA VAL A 164 0.13 -12.40 0.83
C VAL A 164 -1.20 -13.14 0.92
N GLU A 165 -1.22 -14.42 0.59
CA GLU A 165 -2.42 -15.28 0.64
C GLU A 165 -3.03 -15.33 2.05
N GLU A 166 -2.21 -15.56 3.07
CA GLU A 166 -2.65 -15.60 4.47
C GLU A 166 -3.23 -14.25 4.93
N THR A 167 -2.59 -13.14 4.53
CA THR A 167 -3.06 -11.79 4.88
C THR A 167 -4.36 -11.45 4.17
N VAL A 168 -4.49 -11.81 2.89
CA VAL A 168 -5.74 -11.65 2.14
C VAL A 168 -6.85 -12.44 2.79
N ARG A 169 -6.59 -13.71 3.15
CA ARG A 169 -7.55 -14.56 3.86
C ARG A 169 -7.99 -13.96 5.18
N PHE A 170 -7.06 -13.43 5.97
CA PHE A 170 -7.36 -12.76 7.23
C PHE A 170 -8.37 -11.61 7.04
N TYR A 171 -8.18 -10.75 6.02
CA TYR A 171 -9.12 -9.66 5.77
C TYR A 171 -10.43 -10.13 5.13
N ALA A 172 -10.39 -11.17 4.31
CA ALA A 172 -11.58 -11.73 3.67
C ALA A 172 -12.51 -12.41 4.68
N GLU A 173 -11.96 -13.11 5.68
CA GLU A 173 -12.73 -13.76 6.76
C GLU A 173 -13.34 -12.73 7.74
N GLU A 174 -12.72 -11.56 7.88
CA GLU A 174 -13.26 -10.44 8.65
C GLU A 174 -14.38 -9.67 7.91
N CYS A 175 -14.59 -9.93 6.62
CA CYS A 175 -15.67 -9.31 5.86
C CYS A 175 -16.97 -10.11 5.98
N ASP A 176 -18.06 -9.48 6.43
CA ASP A 176 -19.40 -10.08 6.38
C ASP A 176 -19.82 -10.42 4.93
N THR A 177 -19.58 -9.47 4.02
CA THR A 177 -19.86 -9.64 2.58
C THR A 177 -18.71 -9.07 1.75
N LEU A 178 -17.74 -9.92 1.39
CA LEU A 178 -16.69 -9.54 0.46
C LEU A 178 -17.25 -9.30 -0.94
N GLN A 179 -17.10 -8.09 -1.47
CA GLN A 179 -17.55 -7.72 -2.82
C GLN A 179 -16.50 -8.08 -3.89
N GLY A 180 -15.24 -7.83 -3.60
CA GLY A 180 -14.15 -7.95 -4.56
C GLY A 180 -12.84 -7.39 -4.04
N PHE A 181 -11.86 -7.34 -4.94
CA PHE A 181 -10.51 -6.87 -4.65
C PHE A 181 -10.10 -5.76 -5.60
N GLN A 182 -9.36 -4.79 -5.06
CA GLN A 182 -8.66 -3.78 -5.84
C GLN A 182 -7.17 -4.08 -5.76
N PHE A 183 -6.54 -4.29 -6.92
CA PHE A 183 -5.12 -4.63 -7.01
C PHE A 183 -4.37 -3.50 -7.74
N LEU A 184 -3.45 -2.85 -7.03
CA LEU A 184 -2.63 -1.77 -7.57
C LEU A 184 -1.19 -2.26 -7.73
N CYS A 185 -0.70 -2.33 -8.96
CA CYS A 185 0.61 -2.90 -9.25
C CYS A 185 1.45 -1.99 -10.13
N ASP A 186 2.78 -2.07 -9.99
CA ASP A 186 3.67 -1.48 -10.96
C ASP A 186 3.64 -2.35 -12.23
N ALA A 187 3.46 -1.74 -13.39
CA ALA A 187 3.41 -2.46 -14.66
C ALA A 187 4.72 -3.22 -14.96
N SER A 188 5.83 -2.83 -14.32
CA SER A 188 7.12 -3.53 -14.43
C SER A 188 7.27 -4.75 -13.51
N SER A 189 6.49 -4.84 -12.42
CA SER A 189 6.65 -5.88 -11.39
C SER A 189 5.73 -7.08 -11.65
N CYS A 190 5.96 -7.78 -12.77
CA CYS A 190 5.11 -8.91 -13.13
C CYS A 190 5.26 -10.12 -12.20
N ASP A 191 6.43 -10.29 -11.59
CA ASP A 191 6.79 -11.48 -10.83
C ASP A 191 5.82 -11.75 -9.66
N LEU A 192 5.38 -10.69 -8.98
CA LEU A 192 4.40 -10.77 -7.89
C LEU A 192 2.95 -10.76 -8.39
N LEU A 193 2.70 -10.15 -9.54
CA LEU A 193 1.37 -9.99 -10.10
C LEU A 193 0.75 -11.33 -10.49
N SER A 194 1.43 -12.15 -11.31
CA SER A 194 0.88 -13.42 -11.81
C SER A 194 0.42 -14.35 -10.69
N PRO A 195 1.28 -14.75 -9.72
CA PRO A 195 0.88 -15.70 -8.69
C PRO A 195 -0.23 -15.16 -7.78
N THR A 196 -0.21 -13.85 -7.47
CA THR A 196 -1.24 -13.25 -6.62
C THR A 196 -2.59 -13.16 -7.31
N LEU A 197 -2.64 -12.80 -8.60
CA LEU A 197 -3.89 -12.79 -9.36
C LEU A 197 -4.45 -14.19 -9.57
N GLU A 198 -3.59 -15.17 -9.87
CA GLU A 198 -4.00 -16.58 -10.01
C GLU A 198 -4.62 -17.09 -8.70
N HIS A 199 -3.95 -16.85 -7.57
CA HIS A 199 -4.47 -17.22 -6.26
C HIS A 199 -5.83 -16.57 -5.97
N LEU A 200 -5.97 -15.26 -6.19
CA LEU A 200 -7.23 -14.55 -5.96
C LEU A 200 -8.37 -15.09 -6.83
N THR A 201 -8.06 -15.44 -8.08
CA THR A 201 -9.05 -15.95 -9.03
C THR A 201 -9.49 -17.38 -8.69
N GLN A 202 -8.56 -18.20 -8.17
CA GLN A 202 -8.83 -19.58 -7.76
C GLN A 202 -9.61 -19.66 -6.44
N ASP A 203 -9.14 -18.98 -5.39
CA ASP A 203 -9.72 -19.06 -4.04
C ASP A 203 -11.02 -18.26 -3.92
N TYR A 204 -11.11 -17.12 -4.61
CA TYR A 204 -12.27 -16.21 -4.54
C TYR A 204 -13.04 -16.16 -5.86
N HIS A 205 -13.26 -17.33 -6.46
CA HIS A 205 -14.00 -17.45 -7.70
C HIS A 205 -15.39 -16.77 -7.61
N GLY A 206 -15.66 -15.85 -8.54
CA GLY A 206 -16.93 -15.11 -8.62
C GLY A 206 -16.94 -13.76 -7.89
N LYS A 207 -15.85 -13.38 -7.21
CA LYS A 207 -15.66 -12.01 -6.71
C LYS A 207 -15.07 -11.12 -7.80
N SER A 208 -15.43 -9.83 -7.81
CA SER A 208 -14.90 -8.89 -8.81
C SER A 208 -13.45 -8.56 -8.50
N LEU A 209 -12.57 -8.66 -9.49
CA LEU A 209 -11.16 -8.30 -9.37
C LEU A 209 -10.86 -7.12 -10.29
N HIS A 210 -10.54 -5.97 -9.69
CA HIS A 210 -10.19 -4.75 -10.41
C HIS A 210 -8.68 -4.53 -10.31
N VAL A 211 -7.99 -4.55 -11.44
CA VAL A 211 -6.54 -4.36 -11.50
C VAL A 211 -6.22 -2.99 -12.10
N TYR A 212 -5.34 -2.27 -11.42
CA TYR A 212 -4.84 -0.96 -11.82
C TYR A 212 -3.32 -1.04 -12.04
N PRO A 213 -2.87 -1.45 -13.24
CA PRO A 213 -1.46 -1.39 -13.59
C PRO A 213 -1.03 0.07 -13.72
N VAL A 214 -0.07 0.48 -12.92
CA VAL A 214 0.44 1.85 -12.90
C VAL A 214 1.84 1.90 -13.50
N GLN A 215 2.07 2.85 -14.40
CA GLN A 215 3.37 3.04 -15.05
C GLN A 215 3.90 4.47 -14.83
N PRO A 216 5.13 4.61 -14.27
CA PRO A 216 5.75 5.91 -14.07
C PRO A 216 6.24 6.52 -15.39
N ILE A 217 6.57 7.82 -15.36
CA ILE A 217 7.25 8.49 -16.47
C ILE A 217 8.72 8.07 -16.45
N HIS A 218 9.19 7.49 -17.55
CA HIS A 218 10.60 7.12 -17.66
C HIS A 218 11.45 8.30 -18.10
N GLN A 219 12.45 8.64 -17.28
CA GLN A 219 13.50 9.57 -17.67
C GLN A 219 14.53 8.80 -18.51
N ARG A 220 14.44 8.92 -19.85
CA ARG A 220 15.36 8.43 -20.90
C ARG A 220 16.35 7.35 -20.44
N GLN A 221 15.87 6.12 -20.34
CA GLN A 221 16.71 4.93 -20.18
C GLN A 221 17.30 4.47 -21.52
N SER A 222 18.28 3.56 -21.49
CA SER A 222 18.88 2.98 -22.70
C SER A 222 17.84 2.19 -23.51
N LEU A 223 18.02 2.06 -24.83
CA LEU A 223 17.07 1.36 -25.71
C LEU A 223 16.79 -0.10 -25.28
N SER A 224 17.78 -0.76 -24.68
CA SER A 224 17.64 -2.12 -24.15
C SER A 224 16.70 -2.18 -22.94
N GLU A 225 16.84 -1.23 -22.01
CA GLU A 225 16.02 -1.16 -20.79
C GLU A 225 14.56 -0.79 -21.12
N ILE A 226 14.37 0.11 -22.09
CA ILE A 226 13.03 0.45 -22.60
C ILE A 226 12.35 -0.81 -23.15
N ARG A 227 13.05 -1.60 -23.98
CA ARG A 227 12.47 -2.80 -24.57
C ARG A 227 12.12 -3.86 -23.53
N THR A 228 13.00 -4.11 -22.55
CA THR A 228 12.70 -5.07 -21.49
C THR A 228 11.53 -4.60 -20.63
N HIS A 229 11.50 -3.30 -20.31
CA HIS A 229 10.39 -2.71 -19.58
C HIS A 229 9.07 -2.85 -20.35
N ASP A 230 9.02 -2.47 -21.63
CA ASP A 230 7.81 -2.57 -22.46
C ASP A 230 7.30 -4.02 -22.54
N LEU A 231 8.21 -4.99 -22.64
CA LEU A 231 7.83 -6.41 -22.59
C LEU A 231 7.27 -6.82 -21.24
N SER A 232 7.87 -6.37 -20.12
CA SER A 232 7.34 -6.63 -18.78
C SER A 232 5.95 -6.00 -18.59
N VAL A 233 5.73 -4.80 -19.12
CA VAL A 233 4.43 -4.12 -19.12
C VAL A 233 3.40 -4.88 -19.94
N LEU A 234 3.77 -5.32 -21.15
CA LEU A 234 2.86 -6.11 -21.99
C LEU A 234 2.50 -7.45 -21.34
N PHE A 235 3.47 -8.09 -20.69
CA PHE A 235 3.24 -9.34 -19.98
C PHE A 235 2.34 -9.15 -18.76
N SER A 236 2.59 -8.11 -17.94
CA SER A 236 1.76 -7.79 -16.78
C SER A 236 0.33 -7.39 -17.17
N LEU A 237 0.15 -6.64 -18.27
CA LEU A 237 -1.17 -6.33 -18.82
C LEU A 237 -1.89 -7.57 -19.33
N SER A 238 -1.20 -8.44 -20.08
CA SER A 238 -1.75 -9.70 -20.57
C SER A 238 -2.26 -10.56 -19.42
N GLU A 239 -1.48 -10.68 -18.36
CA GLU A 239 -1.86 -11.48 -17.19
C GLU A 239 -3.00 -10.85 -16.39
N SER A 240 -2.98 -9.52 -16.26
CA SER A 240 -4.09 -8.78 -15.66
C SER A 240 -5.39 -9.01 -16.43
N ILE A 241 -5.37 -8.98 -17.75
CA ILE A 241 -6.57 -9.16 -18.59
C ILE A 241 -7.14 -10.57 -18.46
N LYS A 242 -6.30 -11.60 -18.29
CA LYS A 242 -6.77 -12.98 -18.18
C LYS A 242 -7.48 -13.26 -16.85
N ASN A 243 -6.93 -12.76 -15.74
CA ASN A 243 -7.36 -13.13 -14.40
C ASN A 243 -8.32 -12.12 -13.76
N SER A 244 -8.39 -10.89 -14.27
CA SER A 244 -9.23 -9.84 -13.68
C SER A 244 -10.56 -9.64 -14.39
N SER A 245 -11.51 -9.05 -13.66
CA SER A 245 -12.81 -8.63 -14.20
C SER A 245 -12.71 -7.28 -14.92
N ILE A 246 -11.88 -6.37 -14.41
CA ILE A 246 -11.67 -5.03 -14.97
C ILE A 246 -10.18 -4.70 -14.87
N VAL A 247 -9.58 -4.28 -15.99
CA VAL A 247 -8.23 -3.70 -16.02
C VAL A 247 -8.34 -2.23 -16.41
N SER A 248 -7.81 -1.34 -15.57
CA SER A 248 -7.74 0.10 -15.85
C SER A 248 -6.29 0.56 -15.72
N PRO A 249 -5.50 0.50 -16.81
CA PRO A 249 -4.11 0.92 -16.75
C PRO A 249 -3.99 2.43 -16.61
N MET A 250 -3.10 2.86 -15.73
CA MET A 250 -2.84 4.25 -15.41
C MET A 250 -1.39 4.59 -15.80
N SER A 251 -1.22 5.59 -16.64
CA SER A 251 0.11 6.09 -16.98
C SER A 251 0.11 7.60 -17.10
N LEU A 252 1.24 8.19 -16.73
CA LEU A 252 1.54 9.59 -17.00
C LEU A 252 2.20 9.80 -18.37
N ASN A 253 2.63 8.72 -19.03
CA ASN A 253 3.18 8.83 -20.38
C ASN A 253 2.05 9.09 -21.37
N CYS A 254 2.20 10.15 -22.16
CA CYS A 254 1.23 10.53 -23.18
C CYS A 254 1.20 9.57 -24.38
N ASP A 255 2.22 8.72 -24.53
CA ASP A 255 2.51 7.99 -25.76
C ASP A 255 2.07 6.52 -25.72
N LEU A 256 1.78 5.96 -24.54
CA LEU A 256 1.44 4.55 -24.37
C LEU A 256 0.05 4.19 -24.88
N PHE A 257 -0.93 5.05 -24.60
CA PHE A 257 -2.29 4.88 -25.06
C PHE A 257 -2.54 5.86 -26.19
N ASN A 258 -2.87 5.33 -27.36
CA ASN A 258 -3.18 6.15 -28.53
C ASN A 258 -4.32 7.11 -28.15
N LYS A 259 -4.01 8.41 -28.04
CA LYS A 259 -5.01 9.43 -27.72
C LYS A 259 -5.96 9.51 -28.92
N ASN A 260 -7.09 8.82 -28.83
CA ASN A 260 -8.19 9.06 -29.74
C ASN A 260 -8.65 10.51 -29.53
N ASN A 261 -8.18 11.42 -30.39
CA ASN A 261 -8.55 12.84 -30.38
C ASN A 261 -10.03 13.09 -30.69
N GLN A 262 -10.80 12.04 -30.99
CA GLN A 262 -12.25 12.12 -31.11
C GLN A 262 -12.87 12.08 -29.71
N LYS A 263 -13.18 13.26 -29.16
CA LYS A 263 -14.14 13.36 -28.06
C LYS A 263 -15.42 12.65 -28.50
N ARG A 264 -15.90 11.67 -27.73
CA ARG A 264 -17.26 11.15 -27.89
C ARG A 264 -18.20 12.24 -27.42
N ASP A 265 -18.85 12.93 -28.35
CA ASP A 265 -19.96 13.80 -28.01
C ASP A 265 -21.10 12.93 -27.49
N PHE A 266 -21.42 13.06 -26.20
CA PHE A 266 -22.60 12.42 -25.64
C PHE A 266 -23.83 13.18 -26.14
N PRO A 267 -24.89 12.48 -26.56
CA PRO A 267 -26.15 13.15 -26.88
C PRO A 267 -26.67 13.86 -25.63
N ALA A 268 -27.06 15.13 -25.82
CA ALA A 268 -27.65 15.99 -24.80
C ALA A 268 -29.02 15.50 -24.33
#